data_AF-A0A7J4I5I8-F1
#
_entry.id   AF-A0A7J4I5I8-F1
#
_cell.length_a   1.000
_cell.length_b   1.000
_cell.length_c   1.000
_cell.angle_alpha   90.00
_cell.angle_beta   90.00
_cell.angle_gamma   90.00
#
_symmetry.space_group_name_H-M   'P 1'
#
loop_
_entity.id
_entity.type
_entity.pdbx_description
1 polymer ?
#
loop_
_entity_poly.entity_id
_entity_poly.type
_entity_poly.pdbx_seq_one_letter_code
_entity_poly.pdbx_strand_id
1 'polypeptide(L)'
;MKIEVKSENYNKFLKRKELRLDIVHPEESTPAMAVVQQYIAKEKSVPVEKTEIIEIISSRGSPTSKCLAFLWDEKIVKDLSKKEEPKEPAQ
;
A
#
# COMPACT_ATOMS: atom_id res chain seq x y z
N MET A 1 11.19 5.72 6.84
CA MET A 1 10.01 4.81 6.82
C MET A 1 10.39 3.35 7.07
N LYS A 2 9.76 2.68 8.05
CA LYS A 2 9.89 1.23 8.32
C LYS A 2 8.49 0.61 8.28
N ILE A 3 8.29 -0.47 7.54
CA ILE A 3 7.01 -1.19 7.50
C ILE A 3 7.17 -2.52 8.24
N GLU A 4 6.27 -2.78 9.19
CA GLU A 4 6.22 -4.03 9.94
C GLU A 4 4.90 -4.74 9.65
N VAL A 5 4.97 -6.02 9.27
CA VAL A 5 3.79 -6.84 9.03
C VAL A 5 3.25 -7.34 10.37
N LYS A 6 2.07 -6.86 10.78
CA LYS A 6 1.40 -7.33 12.00
C LYS A 6 0.63 -8.62 11.78
N SER A 7 -0.05 -8.72 10.64
CA SER A 7 -0.91 -9.87 10.35
C SER A 7 -1.07 -10.06 8.86
N GLU A 8 -1.06 -11.33 8.46
CA GLU A 8 -1.45 -11.75 7.13
C GLU A 8 -2.56 -12.80 7.25
N ASN A 9 -3.69 -12.54 6.61
CA ASN A 9 -4.82 -13.45 6.58
C ASN A 9 -5.19 -13.74 5.12
N TYR A 10 -5.23 -15.00 4.72
CA TYR A 10 -5.67 -15.35 3.37
C TYR A 10 -7.14 -15.72 3.35
N ASN A 11 -7.96 -14.91 2.69
CA ASN A 11 -9.38 -15.16 2.55
C ASN A 11 -9.65 -15.93 1.25
N LYS A 12 -9.91 -17.24 1.39
CA LYS A 12 -10.22 -18.15 0.28
C LYS A 12 -11.51 -17.80 -0.45
N PHE A 13 -12.50 -17.20 0.24
CA PHE A 13 -13.78 -16.84 -0.36
C PHE A 13 -13.68 -15.62 -1.26
N LEU A 14 -12.89 -14.64 -0.84
CA LEU A 14 -12.70 -13.38 -1.56
C LEU A 14 -11.44 -13.38 -2.44
N LYS A 15 -10.74 -14.53 -2.52
CA LYS A 15 -9.49 -14.74 -3.28
C LYS A 15 -8.51 -13.58 -3.12
N ARG A 16 -8.30 -13.20 -1.85
CA ARG A 16 -7.40 -12.10 -1.48
C ARG A 16 -6.68 -12.37 -0.17
N LYS A 17 -5.47 -11.85 -0.06
CA LYS A 17 -4.70 -11.80 1.18
C LYS A 17 -4.88 -10.43 1.83
N GLU A 18 -5.37 -10.42 3.05
CA GLU A 18 -5.52 -9.23 3.87
C GLU A 18 -4.24 -9.06 4.69
N LEU A 19 -3.50 -7.99 4.41
CA LEU A 19 -2.32 -7.59 5.15
C LEU A 19 -2.64 -6.41 6.04
N ARG A 20 -2.29 -6.55 7.32
CA ARG A 20 -2.23 -5.45 8.27
C ARG A 20 -0.77 -5.12 8.55
N LEU A 21 -0.42 -3.87 8.31
CA LEU A 21 0.94 -3.36 8.36
C LEU A 21 0.97 -2.18 9.33
N ASP A 22 2.01 -2.08 10.13
CA ASP A 22 2.34 -0.87 10.89
C ASP A 22 3.49 -0.16 10.19
N ILE A 23 3.29 1.12 9.86
CA ILE A 23 4.26 1.97 9.17
C ILE A 23 4.82 2.96 10.19
N VAL A 24 6.10 2.83 10.51
CA VAL A 24 6.84 3.74 11.40
C VAL A 24 7.52 4.83 10.56
N HIS A 25 7.17 6.09 10.81
CA HIS A 25 7.66 7.30 10.14
C HIS A 25 7.85 8.40 11.20
N PRO A 26 8.97 8.37 11.95
CA PRO A 26 9.17 9.24 13.11
C PRO A 26 9.39 10.71 12.77
N GLU A 27 9.93 11.01 11.58
CA GLU A 27 10.29 12.37 11.17
C GLU A 27 9.76 12.73 9.77
N GLU A 28 8.97 11.83 9.16
CA GLU A 28 8.42 11.99 7.82
C GLU A 28 6.91 12.16 7.88
N SER A 29 6.35 12.87 6.88
CA SER A 29 4.90 12.93 6.69
C SER A 29 4.33 11.53 6.44
N THR A 30 3.04 11.32 6.75
CA THR A 30 2.34 10.05 6.47
C THR A 30 2.60 9.65 5.01
N PRO A 31 3.17 8.46 4.76
CA PRO A 31 3.58 8.09 3.42
C PRO A 31 2.37 7.97 2.50
N ALA A 32 2.55 8.40 1.24
CA ALA A 32 1.51 8.31 0.23
C ALA A 32 1.15 6.85 -0.05
N MET A 33 -0.13 6.58 -0.33
CA MET A 33 -0.63 5.24 -0.65
C MET A 33 0.16 4.58 -1.79
N ALA A 34 0.57 5.34 -2.81
CA ALA A 34 1.38 4.86 -3.93
C ALA A 34 2.73 4.27 -3.50
N VAL A 35 3.43 4.94 -2.58
CA VAL A 35 4.74 4.49 -2.06
C VAL A 35 4.57 3.20 -1.26
N VAL A 36 3.53 3.15 -0.42
CA VAL A 36 3.19 1.96 0.37
C VAL A 36 2.82 0.78 -0.54
N GLN A 37 2.05 1.04 -1.61
CA GLN A 37 1.67 0.03 -2.60
C GLN A 37 2.87 -0.60 -3.29
N GLN A 38 3.81 0.22 -3.80
CA GLN A 38 5.05 -0.27 -4.42
C GLN A 38 5.91 -1.05 -3.44
N TYR A 39 6.02 -0.58 -2.20
CA TYR A 39 6.81 -1.26 -1.18
C TYR A 39 6.26 -2.65 -0.88
N ILE A 40 4.95 -2.78 -0.65
CA ILE A 40 4.29 -4.06 -0.37
C ILE A 40 4.40 -5.00 -1.58
N ALA A 41 4.19 -4.48 -2.78
CA ALA A 41 4.34 -5.23 -4.02
C ALA A 41 5.76 -5.83 -4.15
N LYS A 42 6.79 -5.02 -3.86
CA LYS A 42 8.18 -5.46 -3.88
C LYS A 42 8.48 -6.48 -2.77
N GLU A 43 8.04 -6.20 -1.55
CA GLU A 43 8.33 -7.04 -0.37
C GLU A 43 7.64 -8.41 -0.43
N LYS A 44 6.42 -8.47 -0.97
CA LYS A 44 5.67 -9.72 -1.13
C LYS A 44 5.82 -10.34 -2.52
N SER A 45 6.61 -9.74 -3.42
CA SER A 45 6.79 -10.17 -4.83
C SER A 45 5.45 -10.34 -5.57
N VAL A 46 4.54 -9.40 -5.38
CA VAL A 46 3.20 -9.38 -6.00
C VAL A 46 3.10 -8.16 -6.91
N PRO A 47 2.37 -8.21 -8.04
CA PRO A 47 2.19 -7.03 -8.88
C PRO A 47 1.55 -5.88 -8.10
N VAL A 48 1.99 -4.65 -8.39
CA VAL A 48 1.38 -3.42 -7.85
C VAL A 48 -0.10 -3.35 -8.24
N GLU A 49 -0.41 -3.83 -9.45
CA GLU A 49 -1.77 -3.98 -9.99
C GLU A 49 -2.63 -5.03 -9.27
N LYS A 50 -2.05 -5.85 -8.40
CA LYS A 50 -2.77 -6.79 -7.53
C LYS A 50 -2.76 -6.36 -6.07
N THR A 51 -2.10 -5.24 -5.76
CA THR A 51 -1.93 -4.72 -4.41
C THR A 51 -2.85 -3.53 -4.24
N GLU A 52 -3.92 -3.66 -3.46
CA GLU A 52 -4.86 -2.58 -3.15
C GLU A 52 -4.57 -2.04 -1.76
N ILE A 53 -4.36 -0.72 -1.62
CA ILE A 53 -4.31 -0.08 -0.31
C ILE A 53 -5.71 0.41 0.02
N ILE A 54 -6.31 -0.12 1.09
CA ILE A 54 -7.66 0.24 1.51
C ILE A 54 -7.62 1.54 2.30
N GLU A 55 -6.75 1.60 3.29
CA GLU A 55 -6.63 2.77 4.17
C GLU A 55 -5.28 2.79 4.88
N ILE A 56 -4.85 4.01 5.19
CA ILE A 56 -3.71 4.29 6.07
C ILE A 56 -4.23 5.21 7.17
N ILE A 57 -4.34 4.69 8.38
CA ILE A 57 -4.75 5.42 9.56
C ILE A 57 -3.51 5.82 10.35
N SER A 58 -3.17 7.11 10.32
CA SER A 58 -2.16 7.69 11.22
C SER A 58 -2.80 8.11 12.54
N SER A 59 -2.26 7.67 13.67
CA SER A 59 -2.68 8.17 14.98
C SER A 59 -2.05 9.54 15.26
N ARG A 60 -2.86 10.53 15.63
CA ARG A 60 -2.38 11.90 15.91
C ARG A 60 -1.37 11.89 17.07
N GLY A 61 -0.16 12.37 16.79
CA GLY A 61 0.94 12.41 17.77
C GLY A 61 1.71 11.08 17.93
N SER A 62 1.37 10.05 17.14
CA SER A 62 2.16 8.83 17.05
C SER A 62 2.99 8.82 15.76
N PRO A 63 4.26 8.39 15.82
CA PRO A 63 5.11 8.18 14.64
C PRO A 63 4.74 6.90 13.86
N THR A 64 3.54 6.37 14.08
CA THR A 64 3.07 5.08 13.59
C THR A 64 1.71 5.20 12.92
N SER A 65 1.59 4.55 11.78
CA SER A 65 0.39 4.50 10.95
C SER A 65 0.00 3.05 10.72
N LYS A 66 -1.26 2.73 10.89
CA LYS A 66 -1.81 1.41 10.56
C LYS A 66 -2.24 1.43 9.11
N CYS A 67 -1.76 0.48 8.32
CA CYS A 67 -2.13 0.31 6.94
C CYS A 67 -2.86 -1.02 6.75
N LEU A 68 -3.98 -0.97 6.02
CA LEU A 68 -4.71 -2.13 5.56
C LEU A 68 -4.52 -2.27 4.05
N ALA A 69 -3.96 -3.39 3.62
CA ALA A 69 -3.71 -3.68 2.22
C ALA A 69 -4.30 -5.04 1.83
N PHE A 70 -4.87 -5.15 0.64
CA PHE A 70 -5.36 -6.39 0.07
C PHE A 70 -4.52 -6.81 -1.13
N LEU A 71 -4.00 -8.02 -1.12
CA LEU A 71 -3.36 -8.66 -2.26
C LEU A 71 -4.38 -9.55 -2.95
N TRP A 72 -4.83 -9.17 -4.13
CA TRP A 72 -5.82 -9.92 -4.88
C TRP A 72 -5.16 -10.99 -5.75
N ASP A 73 -5.80 -12.16 -5.85
CA ASP A 73 -5.30 -13.25 -6.71
C ASP A 73 -5.73 -13.03 -8.16
N GLU A 74 -7.01 -12.73 -8.38
CA GLU A 74 -7.61 -12.53 -9.71
C GLU A 74 -7.93 -11.07 -10.05
N LYS A 75 -8.24 -10.23 -9.05
CA LYS A 75 -8.66 -8.85 -9.29
C LYS A 75 -7.45 -7.98 -9.64
N ILE A 76 -7.58 -7.22 -10.73
CA ILE A 76 -6.64 -6.17 -11.10
C ILE A 76 -7.19 -4.84 -10.55
N VAL A 77 -6.33 -4.13 -9.85
CA VAL A 77 -6.58 -2.89 -9.15
C VAL A 77 -5.79 -1.79 -9.87
N LYS A 78 -6.34 -0.58 -9.90
CA LYS A 78 -5.62 0.56 -10.47
C LYS A 78 -4.34 0.82 -9.67
N ASP A 79 -3.24 0.90 -10.41
CA ASP A 79 -1.96 1.34 -9.88
C ASP A 79 -2.09 2.81 -9.45
N LEU A 80 -1.90 3.09 -8.15
CA LEU A 80 -1.99 4.44 -7.59
C LEU A 80 -0.69 5.24 -7.83
N SER A 81 0.37 4.60 -8.36
CA SER A 81 1.61 5.26 -8.76
C SER A 81 1.55 5.78 -10.20
N LYS A 82 0.65 5.26 -11.03
CA LYS A 82 0.27 5.87 -12.32
C LYS A 82 -0.55 7.13 -12.08
N LYS A 83 0.08 8.14 -11.50
CA LYS A 83 -0.16 9.50 -11.96
C LYS A 83 0.40 9.50 -13.38
N GLU A 84 -0.48 9.65 -14.37
CA GLU A 84 -0.09 10.10 -15.70
C GLU A 84 1.06 11.10 -15.52
N GLU A 85 2.21 10.82 -16.11
CA GLU A 85 3.15 11.88 -16.44
C GLU A 85 2.26 12.95 -17.10
N PRO A 86 2.11 14.16 -16.53
CA PRO A 86 1.66 15.25 -17.37
C PRO A 86 2.73 15.29 -18.45
N LYS A 87 2.40 14.80 -19.65
CA LYS A 87 3.14 15.12 -20.86
C LYS A 87 3.35 16.62 -20.76
N GLU A 88 4.59 17.04 -20.57
CA GLU A 88 4.96 18.43 -20.72
C GLU A 88 4.22 18.92 -21.95
N PRO A 89 3.35 19.94 -21.86
CA PRO A 89 2.98 20.64 -23.07
C PRO A 89 4.28 21.32 -23.52
N ALA A 90 5.01 20.64 -24.39
CA ALA A 90 5.98 21.27 -25.24
C ALA A 90 5.19 22.22 -26.15
N GLN A 91 5.13 23.50 -25.77
CA GLN A 91 5.15 24.69 -26.64
C GLN A 91 4.94 25.98 -25.85
#